data_AF-A0A327X7Q8-F1
#
_entry.id   AF-A0A327X7Q8-F1
#
_cell.length_a   1.000
_cell.length_b   1.000
_cell.length_c   1.000
_cell.angle_alpha   90.00
_cell.angle_beta   90.00
_cell.angle_gamma   90.00
#
_symmetry.space_group_name_H-M   'P 1'
#
loop_
_entity.id
_entity.type
_entity.pdbx_description
1 polymer ?
#
loop_
_entity_poly.entity_id
_entity_poly.type
_entity_poly.pdbx_seq_one_letter_code
_entity_poly.pdbx_strand_id
1 'polypeptide(L)'
;MKKSLAELIGTFSLVFFGCGAAGISGISATGPAGIGLLGISFAFGLTVVVMAYAIGPISGCHINPAITVSMLVAGKIRTGEALGYIIAQFVGATLAAGVLYLIESGAPGFMMKEWALGANGWGPGYWPLTMPRLLLLRKQC
;
A
#
# COMPACT_ATOMS: atom_id res chain seq x y z
N MET A 1 6.24 -4.66 22.84
CA MET A 1 6.51 -5.62 21.73
C MET A 1 5.24 -6.12 21.05
N LYS A 2 4.21 -6.59 21.77
CA LYS A 2 2.96 -7.08 21.14
C LYS A 2 2.30 -6.08 20.17
N LYS A 3 2.30 -4.78 20.50
CA LYS A 3 1.69 -3.72 19.68
C LYS A 3 2.45 -3.44 18.38
N SER A 4 3.77 -3.27 18.45
CA SER A 4 4.60 -3.04 17.26
C SER A 4 4.56 -4.23 16.31
N LEU A 5 4.52 -5.47 16.83
CA LEU A 5 4.34 -6.65 15.98
C LEU A 5 2.97 -6.65 15.28
N ALA A 6 1.92 -6.23 15.96
CA ALA A 6 0.60 -6.10 15.35
C ALA A 6 0.61 -5.06 14.22
N GLU A 7 1.25 -3.91 14.41
CA GLU A 7 1.43 -2.88 13.36
C GLU A 7 2.26 -3.38 12.17
N LEU A 8 3.30 -4.19 12.41
CA LEU A 8 4.07 -4.85 11.35
C LEU A 8 3.17 -5.75 10.51
N ILE A 9 2.42 -6.66 11.15
CA ILE A 9 1.52 -7.61 10.47
C ILE A 9 0.40 -6.88 9.73
N GLY A 10 -0.16 -5.83 10.34
CA GLY A 10 -1.22 -5.04 9.72
C GLY A 10 -0.73 -4.28 8.49
N THR A 11 0.45 -3.66 8.56
CA THR A 11 1.03 -2.93 7.42
C THR A 11 1.50 -3.87 6.33
N PHE A 12 2.08 -5.03 6.70
CA PHE A 12 2.38 -6.10 5.76
C PHE A 12 1.13 -6.51 4.99
N SER A 13 0.04 -6.78 5.70
CA SER A 13 -1.23 -7.20 5.07
C SER A 13 -1.77 -6.12 4.14
N LEU A 14 -1.77 -4.86 4.58
CA LEU A 14 -2.23 -3.71 3.78
C LEU A 14 -1.49 -3.60 2.45
N VAL A 15 -0.16 -3.64 2.46
CA VAL A 15 0.66 -3.54 1.26
C VAL A 15 0.50 -4.81 0.41
N PHE A 16 0.56 -5.99 1.03
CA PHE A 16 0.49 -7.26 0.31
C PHE A 16 -0.81 -7.40 -0.49
N PHE A 17 -1.97 -7.19 0.14
CA PHE A 17 -3.26 -7.34 -0.53
C PHE A 17 -3.60 -6.16 -1.43
N GLY A 18 -3.33 -4.93 -0.99
CA GLY A 18 -3.64 -3.73 -1.78
C GLY A 18 -2.77 -3.61 -3.03
N CYS A 19 -1.44 -3.61 -2.85
CA CYS A 19 -0.50 -3.51 -3.96
C CYS A 19 -0.49 -4.78 -4.82
N GLY A 20 -0.68 -5.96 -4.23
CA GLY A 20 -0.80 -7.21 -4.98
C GLY A 20 -2.04 -7.24 -5.88
N ALA A 21 -3.19 -6.74 -5.40
CA ALA A 21 -4.39 -6.60 -6.21
C ALA A 21 -4.18 -5.68 -7.42
N ALA A 22 -3.41 -4.59 -7.25
CA ALA A 22 -3.07 -3.67 -8.32
C ALA A 22 -2.03 -4.25 -9.30
N GLY A 23 -0.98 -4.89 -8.80
CA GLY A 23 0.13 -5.42 -9.59
C GLY A 23 -0.22 -6.67 -10.39
N ILE A 24 -0.97 -7.60 -9.77
CA ILE A 24 -1.28 -8.92 -10.35
C ILE A 24 -2.60 -8.89 -11.11
N SER A 25 -3.64 -8.28 -10.52
CA SER A 25 -5.02 -8.38 -11.03
C SER A 25 -5.55 -7.08 -11.65
N GLY A 26 -4.75 -6.00 -11.61
CA GLY A 26 -5.11 -4.68 -12.14
C GLY A 26 -4.93 -4.51 -13.64
N ILE A 27 -4.26 -5.46 -14.32
CA ILE A 27 -3.92 -5.38 -15.75
C ILE A 27 -4.43 -6.65 -16.46
N SER A 28 -5.17 -6.49 -17.55
CA SER A 28 -5.37 -7.57 -18.54
C SER A 28 -4.64 -7.21 -19.83
N ALA A 29 -4.11 -8.23 -20.52
CA ALA A 29 -3.32 -8.11 -21.74
C ALA A 29 -4.09 -7.49 -22.93
N THR A 30 -5.42 -7.36 -22.84
CA THR A 30 -6.28 -6.96 -23.96
C THR A 30 -7.24 -5.80 -23.64
N GLY A 31 -7.03 -5.06 -22.55
CA GLY A 31 -7.93 -3.97 -22.12
C GLY A 31 -8.58 -4.24 -20.76
N PRO A 32 -9.57 -3.44 -20.31
CA PRO A 32 -10.07 -3.45 -18.94
C PRO A 32 -10.90 -4.71 -18.62
N ALA A 33 -10.21 -5.81 -18.29
CA ALA A 33 -10.80 -7.06 -17.79
C ALA A 33 -10.09 -7.58 -16.52
N GLY A 34 -9.30 -6.73 -15.84
CA GLY A 34 -8.86 -6.97 -14.46
C GLY A 34 -9.94 -6.61 -13.45
N ILE A 35 -9.60 -6.59 -12.16
CA ILE A 35 -10.55 -6.21 -11.08
C ILE A 35 -10.93 -4.71 -11.10
N GLY A 36 -10.25 -3.90 -11.91
CA GLY A 36 -10.48 -2.46 -12.07
C GLY A 36 -10.17 -1.63 -10.82
N LEU A 37 -10.29 -0.30 -10.94
CA LEU A 37 -10.08 0.62 -9.80
C LEU A 37 -11.02 0.31 -8.63
N LEU A 38 -12.25 -0.12 -8.91
CA LEU A 38 -13.21 -0.48 -7.87
C LEU A 38 -12.72 -1.68 -7.07
N GLY A 39 -12.29 -2.75 -7.73
CA GLY A 39 -11.75 -3.94 -7.06
C GLY A 39 -10.47 -3.64 -6.28
N ILE A 40 -9.57 -2.83 -6.83
CA ILE A 40 -8.35 -2.38 -6.13
C ILE A 40 -8.73 -1.57 -4.88
N SER A 41 -9.70 -0.66 -4.99
CA SER A 41 -10.19 0.14 -3.87
C SER A 41 -10.80 -0.73 -2.77
N PHE A 42 -11.56 -1.76 -3.15
CA PHE A 42 -12.09 -2.76 -2.22
C PHE A 42 -10.97 -3.59 -1.57
N ALA A 43 -9.93 -3.99 -2.30
CA ALA A 43 -8.82 -4.75 -1.72
C ALA A 43 -8.12 -3.96 -0.60
N PHE A 44 -7.83 -2.67 -0.82
CA PHE A 44 -7.28 -1.81 0.23
C PHE A 44 -8.27 -1.63 1.38
N GLY A 45 -9.51 -1.24 1.08
CA GLY A 45 -10.52 -0.94 2.09
C GLY A 45 -10.87 -2.14 2.98
N LEU A 46 -11.12 -3.30 2.38
CA LEU A 46 -11.44 -4.52 3.12
C LEU A 46 -10.24 -5.00 3.95
N THR A 47 -9.02 -4.85 3.45
CA THR A 47 -7.82 -5.19 4.24
C THR A 47 -7.73 -4.32 5.49
N VAL A 48 -7.98 -3.01 5.37
CA VAL A 48 -8.03 -2.11 6.54
C VAL A 48 -9.13 -2.55 7.51
N VAL A 49 -10.32 -2.88 7.03
CA VAL A 49 -11.44 -3.34 7.89
C VAL A 49 -11.05 -4.62 8.64
N VAL A 50 -10.55 -5.64 7.94
CA VAL A 50 -10.15 -6.91 8.56
C VAL A 50 -9.05 -6.67 9.61
N MET A 51 -8.04 -5.86 9.29
CA MET A 51 -6.97 -5.54 10.25
C MET A 51 -7.48 -4.71 11.43
N ALA A 52 -8.40 -3.77 11.21
CA ALA A 52 -9.00 -2.98 12.29
C ALA A 52 -9.71 -3.89 13.32
N TYR A 53 -10.44 -4.91 12.87
CA TYR A 53 -11.03 -5.89 13.78
C TYR A 53 -10.00 -6.84 14.40
N ALA A 54 -9.01 -7.29 13.64
CA ALA A 54 -8.04 -8.28 14.10
C ALA A 54 -7.02 -7.71 15.11
N ILE A 55 -6.49 -6.51 14.85
CA ILE A 55 -5.39 -5.92 15.62
C ILE A 55 -5.74 -4.59 16.29
N GLY A 56 -6.91 -4.01 16.01
CA GLY A 56 -7.41 -2.80 16.66
C GLY A 56 -7.41 -2.90 18.19
N PRO A 57 -7.93 -3.98 18.80
CA PRO A 57 -7.89 -4.15 20.26
C PRO A 57 -6.47 -4.24 20.85
N ILE A 58 -5.47 -4.54 20.03
CA ILE A 58 -4.08 -4.73 20.46
C ILE A 58 -3.30 -3.41 20.34
N SER A 59 -3.36 -2.78 19.15
CA SER A 59 -2.48 -1.68 18.76
C SER A 59 -3.21 -0.37 18.43
N GLY A 60 -4.53 -0.40 18.25
CA GLY A 60 -5.28 0.69 17.62
C GLY A 60 -5.30 0.63 16.10
N CYS A 61 -4.55 -0.31 15.48
CA CYS A 61 -4.51 -0.53 14.03
C CYS A 61 -4.20 0.74 13.25
N HIS A 62 -3.06 1.38 13.53
CA HIS A 62 -2.65 2.55 12.77
C HIS A 62 -2.22 2.15 11.35
N ILE A 63 -1.39 1.10 11.24
CA ILE A 63 -0.87 0.48 10.01
C ILE A 63 -0.35 1.46 8.96
N ASN A 64 -0.01 2.68 9.40
CA ASN A 64 0.30 3.83 8.58
C ASN A 64 1.05 4.88 9.42
N PRO A 65 2.25 5.30 9.00
CA PRO A 65 3.01 6.32 9.72
C PRO A 65 2.28 7.65 9.87
N ALA A 66 1.51 8.09 8.87
CA ALA A 66 0.74 9.33 8.94
C ALA A 66 -0.37 9.28 10.00
N ILE A 67 -1.03 8.12 10.16
CA ILE A 67 -2.01 7.90 11.23
C ILE A 67 -1.32 7.87 12.59
N THR A 68 -0.15 7.23 12.69
CA THR A 68 0.62 7.25 13.93
C THR A 68 1.05 8.66 14.33
N VAL A 69 1.51 9.47 13.37
CA VAL A 69 1.88 10.87 13.61
C VAL A 69 0.67 11.70 14.00
N SER A 70 -0.49 11.51 13.34
CA SER A 70 -1.70 12.25 13.71
C SER A 70 -2.16 11.92 15.14
N MET A 71 -2.10 10.64 15.52
CA MET A 71 -2.40 10.21 16.89
C MET A 71 -1.37 10.74 17.91
N LEU A 72 -0.10 10.88 17.52
CA LEU A 72 0.93 11.46 18.37
C LEU A 72 0.66 12.95 18.62
N VAL A 73 0.35 13.70 17.56
CA VAL A 73 -0.02 15.12 17.64
C VAL A 73 -1.31 15.31 18.45
N ALA A 74 -2.27 14.39 18.33
CA ALA A 74 -3.50 14.39 19.12
C ALA A 74 -3.31 13.94 20.58
N GLY A 75 -2.09 13.60 21.01
CA GLY A 75 -1.79 13.15 22.38
C GLY A 75 -2.38 11.78 22.72
N LYS A 76 -2.69 10.95 21.72
CA LYS A 76 -3.33 9.62 21.89
C LYS A 76 -2.32 8.47 21.98
N ILE A 77 -1.04 8.73 21.70
CA ILE A 77 0.05 7.75 21.77
C ILE A 77 1.32 8.45 22.30
N ARG A 78 2.17 7.71 23.00
CA ARG A 78 3.46 8.22 23.50
C ARG A 78 4.50 8.24 22.37
N THR A 79 5.41 9.21 22.37
CA THR A 79 6.45 9.36 21.34
C THR A 79 7.27 8.09 21.09
N GLY A 80 7.73 7.41 22.16
CA GLY A 80 8.49 6.17 22.02
C GLY A 80 7.69 5.02 21.40
N GLU A 81 6.38 4.97 21.67
CA GLU A 81 5.47 3.98 21.07
C GLU A 81 5.20 4.31 19.61
N ALA A 82 5.00 5.58 19.28
CA ALA A 82 4.85 6.06 17.91
C ALA A 82 6.06 5.74 17.03
N LEU A 83 7.29 5.95 17.54
CA LEU A 83 8.51 5.56 16.83
C LEU A 83 8.57 4.04 16.59
N GLY A 84 8.22 3.24 17.61
CA GLY A 84 8.14 1.79 17.47
C GLY A 84 7.10 1.32 16.45
N TYR A 85 5.98 2.03 16.33
CA TYR A 85 4.96 1.77 15.31
C TYR A 85 5.48 2.09 13.92
N ILE A 86 6.06 3.27 13.72
CA ILE A 86 6.57 3.72 12.42
C ILE A 86 7.64 2.77 11.89
N ILE A 87 8.59 2.35 12.73
CA ILE A 87 9.62 1.37 12.35
C ILE A 87 8.96 0.05 11.95
N ALA A 88 8.03 -0.46 12.76
CA ALA A 88 7.33 -1.70 12.47
C ALA A 88 6.52 -1.64 11.16
N GLN A 89 5.87 -0.51 10.90
CA GLN A 89 5.09 -0.25 9.68
C GLN A 89 6.01 -0.26 8.44
N PHE A 90 7.15 0.44 8.48
CA PHE A 90 8.12 0.40 7.39
C PHE A 90 8.66 -1.00 7.14
N VAL A 91 9.07 -1.72 8.19
CA VAL A 91 9.54 -3.11 8.07
C VAL A 91 8.46 -4.01 7.46
N GLY A 92 7.21 -3.91 7.94
CA GLY A 92 6.09 -4.67 7.41
C GLY A 92 5.82 -4.38 5.93
N ALA A 93 5.82 -3.10 5.55
CA ALA A 93 5.65 -2.68 4.15
C ALA A 93 6.76 -3.21 3.24
N THR A 94 8.03 -3.12 3.66
CA THR A 94 9.17 -3.61 2.90
C THR A 94 9.13 -5.13 2.75
N LEU A 95 8.78 -5.86 3.80
CA LEU A 95 8.63 -7.32 3.73
C LEU A 95 7.51 -7.72 2.77
N ALA A 96 6.36 -7.03 2.82
CA ALA A 96 5.25 -7.29 1.90
C ALA A 96 5.62 -7.03 0.44
N ALA A 97 6.27 -5.90 0.16
CA ALA A 97 6.77 -5.58 -1.18
C ALA A 97 7.79 -6.62 -1.66
N GLY A 98 8.69 -7.10 -0.78
CA GLY A 98 9.64 -8.16 -1.09
C GLY A 98 8.95 -9.49 -1.44
N VAL A 99 7.93 -9.89 -0.68
CA VAL A 99 7.15 -11.10 -0.98
C VAL A 99 6.39 -10.94 -2.30
N LEU A 100 5.76 -9.79 -2.55
CA LEU A 100 5.11 -9.51 -3.83
C LEU A 100 6.08 -9.57 -5.00
N TYR A 101 7.28 -8.99 -4.85
CA TYR A 101 8.32 -9.08 -5.87
C TYR A 101 8.71 -10.53 -6.18
N LEU A 102 8.88 -11.38 -5.14
CA LEU A 102 9.17 -12.79 -5.33
C LEU A 102 8.05 -13.52 -6.09
N ILE A 103 6.78 -13.21 -5.78
CA ILE A 103 5.62 -13.78 -6.47
C ILE A 103 5.59 -13.34 -7.95
N GLU A 104 5.70 -12.03 -8.21
CA GLU A 104 5.60 -11.48 -9.57
C GLU A 104 6.80 -11.87 -10.44
N SER A 105 8.02 -11.95 -9.88
CA SER A 105 9.22 -12.38 -10.61
C SER A 105 9.19 -13.85 -11.04
N GLY A 106 8.35 -14.67 -10.40
CA GLY A 106 8.09 -16.04 -10.84
C GLY A 106 7.19 -16.15 -12.08
N ALA A 107 6.55 -15.05 -12.50
CA ALA A 107 5.68 -15.04 -13.68
C ALA A 107 6.49 -14.96 -14.99
N PRO A 108 6.15 -15.75 -16.02
CA PRO A 108 6.81 -15.66 -17.32
C PRO A 108 6.70 -14.26 -17.92
N GLY A 109 7.83 -13.65 -18.28
CA GLY A 109 7.85 -12.33 -18.91
C GLY A 109 7.66 -11.15 -17.93
N PHE A 110 7.84 -11.37 -16.62
CA PHE A 110 7.83 -10.28 -15.65
C PHE A 110 8.89 -9.22 -15.96
N MET A 111 8.45 -7.97 -16.01
CA MET A 111 9.29 -6.78 -16.16
C MET A 111 8.86 -5.78 -15.09
N MET A 112 9.79 -5.38 -14.23
CA MET A 112 9.50 -4.43 -13.16
C MET A 112 9.25 -3.04 -13.74
N LYS A 113 7.98 -2.63 -13.75
CA LYS A 113 7.56 -1.30 -14.21
C LYS A 113 7.82 -0.26 -13.12
N GLU A 114 7.92 1.01 -13.51
CA GLU A 114 8.10 2.15 -12.58
C GLU A 114 7.02 2.24 -11.49
N TRP A 115 5.83 1.70 -11.75
CA TRP A 115 4.68 1.68 -10.84
C TRP A 115 4.49 0.34 -10.10
N ALA A 116 5.46 -0.57 -10.24
CA ALA A 116 5.37 -1.89 -9.62
C ALA A 116 5.40 -1.77 -8.09
N LEU A 117 4.82 -2.76 -7.41
CA LEU A 117 4.81 -2.87 -5.94
C LEU A 117 4.15 -1.66 -5.23
N GLY A 118 3.34 -0.87 -5.94
CA GLY A 118 2.67 0.30 -5.40
C GLY A 118 3.54 1.56 -5.30
N ALA A 119 4.73 1.58 -5.90
CA ALA A 119 5.56 2.78 -5.97
C ALA A 119 4.98 3.81 -6.95
N ASN A 120 5.13 5.09 -6.62
CA ASN A 120 5.01 6.18 -7.58
C ASN A 120 6.41 6.49 -8.13
N GLY A 121 6.49 6.72 -9.44
CA GLY A 121 7.73 7.18 -10.08
C GLY A 121 8.15 8.60 -9.70
N TRP A 122 9.32 9.02 -10.19
CA TRP A 122 9.90 10.35 -9.95
C TRP A 122 10.52 10.90 -11.23
N GLY A 123 10.20 12.16 -11.57
CA GLY A 123 10.74 12.84 -12.75
C GLY A 123 9.73 13.75 -13.45
N PRO A 124 10.08 14.29 -14.63
CA PRO A 124 9.15 15.10 -15.44
C PRO A 124 7.85 14.33 -15.72
N GLY A 125 6.70 14.87 -15.30
CA GLY A 125 5.38 14.22 -15.41
C GLY A 125 4.73 13.80 -14.09
N TYR A 126 5.49 13.80 -12.98
CA TYR A 126 4.99 13.49 -11.63
C TYR A 126 4.69 14.72 -10.77
N TRP A 127 5.06 15.92 -11.24
CA TRP A 127 4.89 17.18 -10.52
C TRP A 127 3.61 17.92 -10.95
N PRO A 128 2.89 18.61 -10.03
CA PRO A 128 1.66 19.34 -10.36
C PRO A 128 1.83 20.48 -11.38
N LEU A 129 3.03 21.03 -11.54
CA LEU A 129 3.25 22.25 -12.34
C LEU A 129 3.47 22.01 -13.85
N THR A 130 3.56 20.77 -14.32
CA THR A 130 3.76 20.46 -15.76
C THR A 130 2.60 19.68 -16.37
N MET A 131 1.36 19.86 -15.90
CA MET A 131 0.21 19.19 -16.52
C MET A 131 -0.20 19.82 -17.85
N PRO A 132 -0.09 19.07 -18.97
CA PRO A 132 -1.17 19.01 -19.94
C PRO A 132 -1.79 17.60 -19.93
N ARG A 133 -2.03 17.04 -18.73
CA ARG A 133 -2.55 15.67 -18.59
C ARG A 133 -4.07 15.54 -18.82
N LEU A 134 -4.76 16.64 -19.11
CA LEU A 134 -6.13 16.60 -19.67
C LEU A 134 -6.18 15.96 -21.07
N LEU A 135 -5.04 15.86 -21.78
CA LEU A 135 -4.97 15.25 -23.12
C LEU A 135 -4.64 13.75 -23.14
N LEU A 136 -4.07 13.18 -22.06
CA LEU A 136 -3.67 11.76 -22.03
C LEU A 136 -4.73 10.82 -21.42
N LEU A 137 -5.69 11.35 -20.65
CA LEU A 137 -6.86 10.59 -20.20
C LEU A 137 -7.80 10.20 -21.36
N ARG A 138 -7.66 10.81 -22.54
CA ARG A 138 -8.41 10.44 -23.76
C ARG A 138 -7.82 9.26 -24.54
N LYS A 139 -6.65 8.71 -24.15
CA LYS A 139 -6.05 7.56 -24.83
C LYS A 139 -6.09 6.25 -24.02
N GLN A 140 -6.84 6.24 -22.91
CA GLN A 140 -7.01 5.07 -22.05
C GLN A 140 -8.48 4.65 -21.87
N CYS A 141 -9.40 5.23 -22.65
CA CYS A 141 -10.76 4.74 -22.87
C CYS A 141 -10.92 4.37 -24.34
#